data_AF-A0A2G1W7A1-F1
#
_entry.id   AF-A0A2G1W7A1-F1
#
_cell.length_a   1.000
_cell.length_b   1.000
_cell.length_c   1.000
_cell.angle_alpha   90.00
_cell.angle_beta   90.00
_cell.angle_gamma   90.00
#
_symmetry.space_group_name_H-M   'P 1'
#
loop_
_entity.id
_entity.type
_entity.pdbx_description
1 polymer ?
#
loop_
_entity_poly.entity_id
_entity_poly.type
_entity_poly.pdbx_seq_one_letter_code
_entity_poly.pdbx_strand_id
1 'polypeptide(L)'
;MNSICFSKGTAAQLVCAAAFLAFFGVGSEAAEGDPIAVRVWPGGMVTVQSHWGLSVAVQNDASTPEGSAPEGDLPSNESEAGKIPKSSATISMGESGSYILSRPANQADATWKPVTGGNDSTDDEPQTPNDIRVSSLGGKAVHIQLDGVDLVIAGSDCTPQTLETIPSIDAVIGSNLQRFASEDDKMLPAHVRNWISDSSSPVESVETHDQDHNTVAVSMTTQDLKSESTAVWWNISTQPWQMPEAMDRMFIAMESSCSESQKVFAALTTEQMNFEPANGTHTPRWNVEHMMGRQLLFFSQMYHESDDSIPVMDLNPAQMPPDYKFANADWTGAEEARQMKRVSDFSRRFAYLLDGYSVNDKVPGSRWPTLKALLNQMERHYSEHTANTQKKFLLPGWPSKE
;
A
#
# COMPACT_ATOMS: atom_id res chain seq x y z
N MET A 1 -43.11 21.30 -65.39
CA MET A 1 -43.20 19.85 -65.68
C MET A 1 -42.31 19.12 -64.69
N ASN A 2 -42.95 18.37 -63.78
CA ASN A 2 -42.57 17.15 -63.03
C ASN A 2 -41.06 16.88 -62.80
N SER A 3 -40.55 16.46 -61.63
CA SER A 3 -41.16 15.59 -60.62
C SER A 3 -40.32 15.61 -59.33
N ILE A 4 -41.01 15.43 -58.20
CA ILE A 4 -40.45 15.06 -56.89
C ILE A 4 -40.03 13.58 -56.93
N CYS A 5 -38.93 13.22 -56.27
CA CYS A 5 -38.74 11.87 -55.74
C CYS A 5 -37.96 11.93 -54.42
N PHE A 6 -38.67 11.62 -53.33
CA PHE A 6 -38.13 11.29 -52.01
C PHE A 6 -37.61 9.86 -52.02
N SER A 7 -36.46 9.61 -51.40
CA SER A 7 -36.05 8.28 -50.96
C SER A 7 -35.51 8.37 -49.53
N LYS A 8 -36.13 7.60 -48.65
CA LYS A 8 -35.81 7.44 -47.23
C LYS A 8 -34.66 6.44 -47.09
N GLY A 9 -33.73 6.72 -46.18
CA GLY A 9 -32.71 5.78 -45.73
C GLY A 9 -32.37 6.01 -44.26
N THR A 10 -33.13 5.37 -43.39
CA THR A 10 -32.85 5.21 -41.96
C THR A 10 -31.78 4.12 -41.75
N ALA A 11 -30.71 4.42 -41.02
CA ALA A 11 -29.86 3.39 -40.41
C ALA A 11 -29.24 3.90 -39.10
N ALA A 12 -29.88 3.46 -38.00
CA ALA A 12 -29.33 3.14 -36.68
C ALA A 12 -28.10 3.92 -36.18
N GLN A 13 -28.34 4.92 -35.33
CA GLN A 13 -27.34 5.36 -34.35
C GLN A 13 -27.49 4.55 -33.06
N LEU A 14 -26.34 4.07 -32.59
CA LEU A 14 -26.08 3.39 -31.33
C LEU A 14 -26.85 4.02 -30.16
N VAL A 15 -27.63 3.20 -29.46
CA VAL A 15 -28.04 3.50 -28.08
C VAL A 15 -27.15 2.71 -27.15
N CYS A 16 -26.53 3.46 -26.24
CA CYS A 16 -25.59 3.02 -25.21
C CYS A 16 -26.16 1.85 -24.40
N ALA A 17 -25.39 0.77 -24.31
CA ALA A 17 -25.54 -0.21 -23.25
C ALA A 17 -25.08 0.43 -21.93
N ALA A 18 -26.04 0.80 -21.09
CA ALA A 18 -25.78 1.13 -19.69
C ALA A 18 -25.45 -0.16 -18.95
N ALA A 19 -24.16 -0.41 -18.71
CA ALA A 19 -23.71 -1.41 -17.76
C ALA A 19 -23.98 -0.88 -16.34
N PHE A 20 -25.12 -1.25 -15.77
CA PHE A 20 -25.37 -1.17 -14.34
C PHE A 20 -24.50 -2.24 -13.66
N LEU A 21 -23.28 -1.86 -13.28
CA LEU A 21 -22.52 -2.60 -12.27
C LEU A 21 -23.10 -2.25 -10.91
N ALA A 22 -23.72 -3.25 -10.28
CA ALA A 22 -24.16 -3.19 -8.90
C ALA A 22 -22.92 -3.09 -8.00
N PHE A 23 -22.63 -1.88 -7.52
CA PHE A 23 -21.69 -1.67 -6.43
C PHE A 23 -22.35 -2.15 -5.13
N PHE A 24 -22.06 -3.40 -4.75
CA PHE A 24 -22.20 -3.80 -3.36
C PHE A 24 -21.19 -2.98 -2.56
N GLY A 25 -21.65 -2.38 -1.46
CA GLY A 25 -20.78 -1.63 -0.56
C GLY A 25 -19.76 -2.58 0.05
N VAL A 26 -18.56 -2.57 -0.49
CA VAL A 26 -17.38 -3.18 0.14
C VAL A 26 -16.97 -2.21 1.24
N GLY A 27 -16.87 -2.68 2.48
CA GLY A 27 -16.23 -1.89 3.54
C GLY A 27 -14.85 -1.46 3.05
N SER A 28 -14.31 -0.33 3.51
CA SER A 28 -13.00 0.13 3.03
C SER A 28 -11.85 -0.67 3.67
N GLU A 29 -11.98 -1.98 3.84
CA GLU A 29 -10.85 -2.85 4.19
C GLU A 29 -9.89 -2.97 2.98
N ALA A 30 -8.62 -3.36 3.19
CA ALA A 30 -7.81 -3.73 2.03
C ALA A 30 -8.55 -4.81 1.26
N ALA A 31 -8.60 -4.67 -0.06
CA ALA A 31 -8.94 -5.84 -0.86
C ALA A 31 -7.78 -6.84 -0.74
N GLU A 32 -8.09 -8.14 -0.76
CA GLU A 32 -7.06 -9.15 -0.99
C GLU A 32 -6.24 -8.75 -2.24
N GLY A 33 -4.92 -8.67 -2.10
CA GLY A 33 -4.00 -8.29 -3.16
C GLY A 33 -3.60 -6.83 -3.25
N ASP A 34 -3.93 -5.99 -2.25
CA ASP A 34 -3.34 -4.66 -2.13
C ASP A 34 -1.80 -4.72 -2.02
N PRO A 35 -1.07 -3.73 -2.56
CA PRO A 35 0.37 -3.81 -2.70
C PRO A 35 1.07 -3.58 -1.36
N ILE A 36 1.96 -4.50 -1.03
CA ILE A 36 2.82 -4.42 0.15
C ILE A 36 4.20 -3.94 -0.26
N ALA A 37 4.84 -3.13 0.60
CA ALA A 37 6.22 -2.73 0.36
C ALA A 37 7.17 -3.65 1.12
N VAL A 38 8.09 -4.23 0.37
CA VAL A 38 9.25 -4.95 0.90
C VAL A 38 10.45 -4.03 0.78
N ARG A 39 11.21 -3.85 1.88
CA ARG A 39 12.49 -3.16 1.84
C ARG A 39 13.63 -3.97 2.43
N VAL A 40 14.77 -3.98 1.75
CA VAL A 40 15.99 -4.66 2.20
C VAL A 40 17.01 -3.63 2.65
N TRP A 41 17.46 -3.73 3.90
CA TRP A 41 18.37 -2.78 4.52
C TRP A 41 19.78 -3.37 4.63
N PRO A 42 20.81 -2.52 4.85
CA PRO A 42 22.15 -3.01 5.16
C PRO A 42 22.12 -4.01 6.32
N GLY A 43 22.95 -5.05 6.25
CA GLY A 43 22.94 -6.14 7.22
C GLY A 43 21.85 -7.19 7.01
N GLY A 44 21.10 -7.13 5.89
CA GLY A 44 20.09 -8.12 5.52
C GLY A 44 18.80 -8.03 6.34
N MET A 45 18.57 -6.92 7.04
CA MET A 45 17.27 -6.66 7.67
C MET A 45 16.23 -6.41 6.58
N VAL A 46 15.03 -6.98 6.75
CA VAL A 46 13.92 -6.78 5.83
C VAL A 46 12.76 -6.13 6.57
N THR A 47 12.19 -5.06 6.02
CA THR A 47 10.93 -4.50 6.53
C THR A 47 9.82 -4.75 5.54
N VAL A 48 8.71 -5.28 6.02
CA VAL A 48 7.47 -5.49 5.25
C VAL A 48 6.42 -4.53 5.78
N GLN A 49 5.76 -3.78 4.90
CA GLN A 49 4.74 -2.80 5.27
C GLN A 49 3.45 -2.99 4.45
N SER A 50 2.33 -3.15 5.15
CA SER A 50 0.99 -3.27 4.55
C SER A 50 0.46 -1.92 4.06
N HIS A 51 -0.55 -1.95 3.19
CA HIS A 51 -1.27 -0.73 2.78
C HIS A 51 -1.77 0.08 4.00
N TRP A 52 -2.13 -0.63 5.07
CA TRP A 52 -2.71 -0.10 6.31
C TRP A 52 -1.70 0.49 7.30
N GLY A 53 -0.43 0.55 6.91
CA GLY A 53 0.64 1.12 7.72
C GLY A 53 0.99 0.29 8.95
N LEU A 54 0.67 -1.01 8.94
CA LEU A 54 1.33 -1.96 9.84
C LEU A 54 2.63 -2.40 9.18
N SER A 55 3.67 -2.57 10.00
CA SER A 55 4.97 -3.02 9.50
C SER A 55 5.65 -3.98 10.46
N VAL A 56 6.32 -4.97 9.88
CA VAL A 56 7.17 -5.92 10.60
C VAL A 56 8.59 -5.79 10.07
N ALA A 57 9.56 -5.71 10.98
CA ALA A 57 10.97 -5.86 10.65
C ALA A 57 11.46 -7.27 10.99
N VAL A 58 12.23 -7.87 10.09
CA VAL A 58 12.92 -9.14 10.32
C VAL A 58 14.42 -8.89 10.30
N GLN A 59 15.09 -9.19 11.40
CA GLN A 59 16.52 -8.97 11.59
C GLN A 59 17.28 -10.27 11.38
N ASN A 60 18.32 -10.27 10.55
CA ASN A 60 19.11 -11.48 10.27
C ASN A 60 20.12 -11.82 11.38
N ASP A 61 20.47 -10.84 12.21
CA ASP A 61 21.30 -10.98 13.40
C ASP A 61 20.81 -9.99 14.48
N ALA A 62 20.71 -10.43 15.74
CA ALA A 62 20.16 -9.65 16.85
C ALA A 62 21.04 -8.44 17.27
N SER A 63 22.09 -8.16 16.50
CA SER A 63 23.15 -7.20 16.80
C SER A 63 22.97 -5.83 16.15
N THR A 64 21.95 -5.61 15.31
CA THR A 64 21.69 -4.29 14.70
C THR A 64 20.40 -3.67 15.26
N PRO A 65 20.47 -2.73 16.21
CA PRO A 65 19.28 -2.13 16.81
C PRO A 65 18.45 -1.34 15.78
N GLU A 66 17.13 -1.34 15.96
CA GLU A 66 16.23 -0.40 15.29
C GLU A 66 16.69 1.06 15.49
N GLY A 67 16.63 1.87 14.43
CA GLY A 67 17.04 3.28 14.47
C GLY A 67 18.54 3.55 14.35
N SER A 68 19.36 2.50 14.16
CA SER A 68 20.78 2.65 13.84
C SER A 68 20.94 3.09 12.38
N ALA A 69 21.51 4.28 12.15
CA ALA A 69 22.08 4.58 10.84
C ALA A 69 23.28 3.64 10.60
N PRO A 70 23.52 3.18 9.36
CA PRO A 70 24.75 2.45 9.07
C PRO A 70 25.95 3.34 9.43
N GLU A 71 26.85 2.84 10.28
CA GLU A 71 28.10 3.55 10.62
C GLU A 71 28.97 3.66 9.35
N GLY A 72 28.88 4.81 8.69
CA GLY A 72 29.74 5.26 7.62
C GLY A 72 29.60 6.78 7.53
N ASP A 73 30.72 7.49 7.44
CA ASP A 73 30.82 8.95 7.48
C ASP A 73 29.80 9.66 6.56
N LEU A 74 28.61 9.98 7.10
CA LEU A 74 27.62 10.82 6.45
C LEU A 74 27.70 12.23 7.06
N PRO A 75 27.87 13.29 6.24
CA PRO A 75 27.86 14.65 6.74
C PRO A 75 26.51 14.98 7.40
N SER A 76 26.56 15.72 8.50
CA SER A 76 25.52 15.98 9.50
C SER A 76 24.25 16.74 9.06
N ASN A 77 23.84 16.61 7.81
CA ASN A 77 22.53 17.02 7.29
C ASN A 77 21.83 15.76 6.75
N GLU A 78 21.57 14.78 7.63
CA GLU A 78 20.93 13.53 7.22
C GLU A 78 19.47 13.76 6.81
N SER A 79 19.14 13.39 5.58
CA SER A 79 17.75 13.12 5.21
C SER A 79 17.25 11.93 6.05
N GLU A 80 16.03 12.01 6.58
CA GLU A 80 15.40 10.87 7.27
C GLU A 80 15.33 9.60 6.39
N ALA A 81 15.52 9.75 5.08
CA ALA A 81 15.48 8.68 4.10
C ALA A 81 16.52 7.58 4.33
N GLY A 82 17.64 7.83 5.01
CA GLY A 82 18.67 6.81 5.28
C GLY A 82 18.44 5.94 6.52
N LYS A 83 17.44 6.26 7.36
CA LYS A 83 17.18 5.56 8.62
C LYS A 83 16.19 4.42 8.42
N ILE A 84 16.46 3.29 9.06
CA ILE A 84 15.50 2.18 9.15
C ILE A 84 14.24 2.71 9.87
N PRO A 85 13.07 2.72 9.21
CA PRO A 85 11.84 3.18 9.84
C PRO A 85 11.49 2.33 11.05
N LYS A 86 10.93 2.96 12.08
CA LYS A 86 10.38 2.23 13.21
C LYS A 86 9.25 1.31 12.72
N SER A 87 9.36 0.02 13.03
CA SER A 87 8.34 -0.99 12.74
C SER A 87 7.30 -1.06 13.85
N SER A 88 6.12 -1.60 13.53
CA SER A 88 5.09 -1.91 14.54
C SER A 88 5.48 -3.12 15.38
N ALA A 89 6.21 -4.06 14.79
CA ALA A 89 6.78 -5.22 15.47
C ALA A 89 8.11 -5.64 14.81
N THR A 90 8.91 -6.38 15.55
CA THR A 90 10.21 -6.89 15.08
C THR A 90 10.41 -8.31 15.54
N ILE A 91 10.96 -9.13 14.65
CA ILE A 91 11.31 -10.53 14.91
C ILE A 91 12.74 -10.78 14.45
N SER A 92 13.48 -11.60 15.19
CA SER A 92 14.83 -12.01 14.81
C SER A 92 14.79 -13.34 14.05
N MET A 93 15.62 -13.46 13.02
CA MET A 93 15.93 -14.74 12.38
C MET A 93 16.48 -15.69 13.45
N GLY A 94 15.92 -16.89 13.55
CA GLY A 94 16.25 -17.83 14.63
C GLY A 94 15.27 -17.84 15.81
N GLU A 95 14.48 -16.78 16.01
CA GLU A 95 13.39 -16.79 16.99
C GLU A 95 12.37 -17.86 16.58
N SER A 96 11.81 -18.59 17.55
CA SER A 96 10.81 -19.62 17.31
C SER A 96 9.42 -19.11 17.68
N GLY A 97 8.40 -19.56 16.95
CA GLY A 97 7.01 -19.23 17.24
C GLY A 97 6.30 -18.61 16.04
N SER A 98 5.00 -18.40 16.22
CA SER A 98 4.14 -17.68 15.30
C SER A 98 3.46 -16.55 16.06
N TYR A 99 3.20 -15.45 15.38
CA TYR A 99 2.66 -14.23 15.94
C TYR A 99 1.67 -13.58 14.97
N ILE A 100 0.74 -12.81 15.52
CA ILE A 100 -0.17 -11.95 14.76
C ILE A 100 0.02 -10.51 15.23
N LEU A 101 0.29 -9.62 14.28
CA LEU A 101 0.24 -8.18 14.46
C LEU A 101 -1.11 -7.69 13.95
N SER A 102 -1.91 -7.10 14.84
CA SER A 102 -3.23 -6.56 14.47
C SER A 102 -3.45 -5.16 15.04
N ARG A 103 -4.29 -4.37 14.37
CA ARG A 103 -4.80 -3.11 14.91
C ARG A 103 -6.26 -2.93 14.49
N PRO A 104 -7.22 -3.36 15.32
CA PRO A 104 -8.62 -3.13 15.06
C PRO A 104 -8.94 -1.65 14.88
N ALA A 105 -10.00 -1.35 14.12
CA ALA A 105 -10.47 0.02 13.95
C ALA A 105 -10.69 0.73 15.30
N ASN A 106 -10.44 2.04 15.33
CA ASN A 106 -10.52 2.88 16.53
C ASN A 106 -9.51 2.56 17.65
N GLN A 107 -8.63 1.55 17.51
CA GLN A 107 -7.56 1.28 18.49
C GLN A 107 -6.33 2.12 18.21
N ALA A 108 -5.80 2.82 19.22
CA ALA A 108 -4.62 3.69 19.12
C ALA A 108 -3.40 2.92 18.58
N ASP A 109 -3.11 1.80 19.23
CA ASP A 109 -1.88 1.03 19.08
C ASP A 109 -2.14 -0.34 18.45
N ALA A 110 -1.13 -0.87 17.77
CA ALA A 110 -1.15 -2.26 17.30
C ALA A 110 -0.82 -3.23 18.45
N THR A 111 -1.33 -4.46 18.34
CA THR A 111 -1.03 -5.54 19.29
C THR A 111 -0.25 -6.65 18.61
N TRP A 112 0.81 -7.11 19.26
CA TRP A 112 1.63 -8.25 18.85
C TRP A 112 1.36 -9.42 19.78
N LYS A 113 0.73 -10.49 19.26
CA LYS A 113 0.29 -11.62 20.09
C LYS A 113 0.89 -12.93 19.57
N PRO A 114 1.41 -13.80 20.46
CA PRO A 114 1.82 -15.14 20.05
C PRO A 114 0.60 -15.97 19.67
N VAL A 115 0.75 -16.79 18.64
CA VAL A 115 -0.21 -17.80 18.21
C VAL A 115 0.08 -19.06 19.02
N THR A 116 -0.87 -19.48 19.86
CA THR A 116 -0.58 -20.50 20.91
C THR A 116 -0.91 -21.93 20.52
N GLY A 117 -1.57 -22.15 19.38
CA GLY A 117 -1.61 -23.45 18.72
C GLY A 117 -2.54 -24.46 19.39
N GLY A 118 -3.76 -24.50 18.90
CA GLY A 118 -4.61 -25.69 18.79
C GLY A 118 -5.54 -25.49 17.60
N ASN A 119 -5.69 -26.49 16.72
CA ASN A 119 -6.45 -26.43 15.44
C ASN A 119 -7.93 -25.99 15.53
N ASP A 120 -8.45 -25.67 16.71
CA ASP A 120 -9.85 -25.31 16.98
C ASP A 120 -10.03 -23.88 17.54
N SER A 121 -8.97 -23.07 17.66
CA SER A 121 -9.08 -21.70 18.16
C SER A 121 -9.17 -20.69 17.01
N THR A 122 -10.34 -20.10 16.81
CA THR A 122 -10.55 -18.95 15.91
C THR A 122 -9.81 -17.70 16.36
N ASP A 123 -9.31 -17.66 17.61
CA ASP A 123 -8.55 -16.52 18.14
C ASP A 123 -7.12 -16.44 17.57
N ASP A 124 -6.66 -17.51 16.92
CA ASP A 124 -5.32 -17.67 16.36
C ASP A 124 -5.28 -17.41 14.82
N GLU A 125 -6.39 -16.96 14.22
CA GLU A 125 -6.48 -16.57 12.81
C GLU A 125 -6.48 -15.04 12.63
N PRO A 126 -5.94 -14.53 11.50
CA PRO A 126 -6.12 -13.14 11.09
C PRO A 126 -7.60 -12.76 11.14
N GLN A 127 -7.93 -11.73 11.90
CA GLN A 127 -9.33 -11.28 12.07
C GLN A 127 -9.75 -10.31 10.97
N THR A 128 -8.77 -9.65 10.36
CA THR A 128 -8.96 -8.74 9.24
C THR A 128 -7.90 -9.01 8.18
N PRO A 129 -8.14 -8.69 6.89
CA PRO A 129 -7.13 -8.81 5.83
C PRO A 129 -5.80 -8.10 6.15
N ASN A 130 -5.85 -7.09 7.03
CA ASN A 130 -4.73 -6.23 7.39
C ASN A 130 -3.81 -6.81 8.48
N ASP A 131 -4.23 -7.89 9.15
CA ASP A 131 -3.43 -8.50 10.19
C ASP A 131 -2.21 -9.18 9.57
N ILE A 132 -1.03 -8.95 10.15
CA ILE A 132 0.21 -9.54 9.66
C ILE A 132 0.50 -10.78 10.51
N ARG A 133 0.38 -11.97 9.89
CA ARG A 133 0.81 -13.21 10.51
C ARG A 133 2.28 -13.45 10.19
N VAL A 134 3.06 -13.77 11.21
CA VAL A 134 4.50 -14.02 11.10
C VAL A 134 4.80 -15.36 11.75
N SER A 135 5.46 -16.25 11.02
CA SER A 135 5.77 -17.61 11.49
C SER A 135 7.24 -17.94 11.25
N SER A 136 7.94 -18.38 12.29
CA SER A 136 9.29 -18.91 12.16
C SER A 136 9.27 -20.31 11.56
N LEU A 137 10.09 -20.52 10.52
CA LEU A 137 10.28 -21.82 9.88
C LEU A 137 11.52 -22.51 10.44
N GLY A 138 11.48 -22.83 11.74
CA GLY A 138 12.57 -23.52 12.43
C GLY A 138 13.86 -22.71 12.51
N GLY A 139 13.75 -21.38 12.61
CA GLY A 139 14.89 -20.45 12.68
C GLY A 139 15.65 -20.25 11.38
N LYS A 140 15.25 -20.92 10.29
CA LYS A 140 15.92 -20.84 8.97
C LYS A 140 15.35 -19.75 8.08
N ALA A 141 14.08 -19.43 8.28
CA ALA A 141 13.34 -18.44 7.52
C ALA A 141 12.16 -17.93 8.34
N VAL A 142 11.62 -16.79 7.92
CA VAL A 142 10.37 -16.23 8.46
C VAL A 142 9.35 -16.15 7.33
N HIS A 143 8.20 -16.79 7.54
CA HIS A 143 7.04 -16.69 6.66
C HIS A 143 6.14 -15.57 7.15
N ILE A 144 5.76 -14.66 6.26
CA ILE A 144 4.87 -13.54 6.56
C ILE A 144 3.66 -13.63 5.63
N GLN A 145 2.47 -13.57 6.20
CA GLN A 145 1.20 -13.49 5.48
C GLN A 145 0.53 -12.17 5.82
N LEU A 146 0.19 -11.37 4.82
CA LEU A 146 -0.56 -10.11 4.97
C LEU A 146 -1.26 -9.74 3.66
N ASP A 147 -2.44 -9.12 3.72
CA ASP A 147 -3.16 -8.60 2.55
C ASP A 147 -3.33 -9.65 1.40
N GLY A 148 -3.37 -10.95 1.74
CA GLY A 148 -3.41 -12.07 0.78
C GLY A 148 -2.07 -12.46 0.14
N VAL A 149 -0.96 -11.81 0.53
CA VAL A 149 0.39 -12.04 0.02
C VAL A 149 1.19 -12.96 0.95
N ASP A 150 1.84 -13.97 0.38
CA ASP A 150 2.74 -14.89 1.09
C ASP A 150 4.21 -14.57 0.79
N LEU A 151 4.94 -14.12 1.82
CA LEU A 151 6.37 -13.78 1.72
C LEU A 151 7.24 -14.72 2.56
N VAL A 152 8.43 -15.04 2.06
CA VAL A 152 9.45 -15.75 2.85
C VAL A 152 10.73 -14.94 2.91
N ILE A 153 11.17 -14.60 4.12
CA ILE A 153 12.47 -14.00 4.35
C ILE A 153 13.44 -15.13 4.72
N ALA A 154 14.37 -15.42 3.80
CA ALA A 154 15.23 -16.58 3.84
C ALA A 154 16.57 -16.27 4.54
N GLY A 155 16.81 -16.91 5.68
CA GLY A 155 18.12 -16.94 6.34
C GLY A 155 19.12 -17.83 5.59
N SER A 156 20.39 -17.82 6.01
CA SER A 156 21.48 -18.57 5.36
C SER A 156 21.20 -20.07 5.22
N ASP A 157 20.47 -20.62 6.20
CA ASP A 157 20.21 -22.06 6.32
C ASP A 157 18.87 -22.47 5.68
N CYS A 158 18.16 -21.53 5.06
CA CYS A 158 16.95 -21.82 4.29
C CYS A 158 17.30 -22.63 3.03
N THR A 159 16.57 -23.71 2.80
CA THR A 159 16.75 -24.64 1.67
C THR A 159 15.48 -24.75 0.82
N PRO A 160 15.53 -25.27 -0.42
CA PRO A 160 14.32 -25.50 -1.22
C PRO A 160 13.22 -26.29 -0.48
N GLN A 161 13.59 -27.30 0.31
CA GLN A 161 12.65 -28.08 1.13
C GLN A 161 11.95 -27.25 2.21
N THR A 162 12.57 -26.14 2.65
CA THR A 162 11.92 -25.19 3.57
C THR A 162 10.78 -24.47 2.84
N LEU A 163 11.00 -24.08 1.58
CA LEU A 163 10.01 -23.38 0.75
C LEU A 163 8.88 -24.30 0.27
N GLU A 164 9.14 -25.59 0.07
CA GLU A 164 8.12 -26.60 -0.29
C GLU A 164 7.03 -26.79 0.77
N THR A 165 7.26 -26.31 2.00
CA THR A 165 6.24 -26.37 3.07
C THR A 165 5.12 -25.33 2.89
N ILE A 166 5.31 -24.35 2.00
CA ILE A 166 4.35 -23.28 1.73
C ILE A 166 3.80 -23.50 0.31
N PRO A 167 2.46 -23.65 0.14
CA PRO A 167 1.86 -23.98 -1.14
C PRO A 167 2.10 -22.96 -2.27
N SER A 168 2.17 -21.67 -1.93
CA SER A 168 2.35 -20.55 -2.86
C SER A 168 3.17 -19.47 -2.18
N ILE A 169 4.16 -18.91 -2.88
CA ILE A 169 5.01 -17.83 -2.35
C ILE A 169 5.08 -16.70 -3.39
N ASP A 170 4.57 -15.53 -3.04
CA ASP A 170 4.61 -14.36 -3.92
C ASP A 170 6.03 -13.78 -4.00
N ALA A 171 6.80 -13.81 -2.89
CA ALA A 171 8.22 -13.46 -2.93
C ALA A 171 9.09 -14.19 -1.89
N VAL A 172 10.31 -14.53 -2.30
CA VAL A 172 11.42 -14.92 -1.42
C VAL A 172 12.43 -13.77 -1.35
N ILE A 173 12.77 -13.34 -0.14
CA ILE A 173 13.64 -12.20 0.13
C ILE A 173 14.86 -12.66 0.91
N GLY A 174 16.05 -12.21 0.51
CA GLY A 174 17.27 -12.45 1.28
C GLY A 174 18.55 -12.27 0.46
N SER A 175 19.67 -12.52 1.11
CA SER A 175 20.99 -12.50 0.45
C SER A 175 21.35 -13.89 -0.08
N ASN A 176 22.19 -13.92 -1.12
CA ASN A 176 22.71 -15.15 -1.73
C ASN A 176 21.61 -16.12 -2.22
N LEU A 177 20.49 -15.59 -2.74
CA LEU A 177 19.35 -16.42 -3.17
C LEU A 177 19.69 -17.32 -4.38
N GLN A 178 20.80 -17.08 -5.07
CA GLN A 178 21.23 -17.89 -6.22
C GLN A 178 21.49 -19.35 -5.82
N ARG A 179 21.71 -19.61 -4.52
CA ARG A 179 21.81 -20.97 -3.96
C ARG A 179 20.55 -21.82 -4.18
N PHE A 180 19.40 -21.20 -4.44
CA PHE A 180 18.15 -21.90 -4.73
C PHE A 180 18.03 -22.30 -6.19
N ALA A 181 18.87 -21.76 -7.09
CA ALA A 181 18.98 -22.27 -8.45
C ALA A 181 19.82 -23.56 -8.40
N SER A 182 19.26 -24.68 -8.88
CA SER A 182 19.95 -25.98 -8.84
C SER A 182 21.18 -25.98 -9.76
N GLU A 183 22.26 -26.66 -9.35
CA GLU A 183 23.51 -26.76 -10.13
C GLU A 183 23.36 -27.60 -11.42
N ASP A 184 22.41 -28.55 -11.44
CA ASP A 184 22.27 -29.54 -12.53
C ASP A 184 21.06 -29.30 -13.46
N ASP A 185 20.07 -28.49 -13.06
CA ASP A 185 18.93 -28.04 -13.89
C ASP A 185 18.39 -26.72 -13.32
N LYS A 186 18.83 -25.59 -13.89
CA LYS A 186 18.69 -24.18 -13.43
C LYS A 186 17.25 -23.65 -13.26
N MET A 187 16.36 -24.39 -12.59
CA MET A 187 14.99 -23.97 -12.35
C MET A 187 14.81 -23.62 -10.89
N LEU A 188 14.39 -22.38 -10.65
CA LEU A 188 13.90 -21.95 -9.35
C LEU A 188 12.59 -22.70 -9.02
N PRO A 189 12.25 -22.87 -7.73
CA PRO A 189 10.96 -23.39 -7.32
C PRO A 189 9.80 -22.69 -8.06
N ALA A 190 9.02 -23.46 -8.82
CA ALA A 190 7.99 -22.93 -9.72
C ALA A 190 6.80 -22.25 -8.99
N HIS A 191 6.65 -22.49 -7.69
CA HIS A 191 5.66 -21.86 -6.84
C HIS A 191 6.13 -20.53 -6.21
N VAL A 192 7.34 -20.07 -6.55
CA VAL A 192 7.88 -18.77 -6.14
C VAL A 192 7.91 -17.84 -7.35
N ARG A 193 7.24 -16.69 -7.23
CA ARG A 193 7.20 -15.69 -8.31
C ARG A 193 8.38 -14.72 -8.25
N ASN A 194 8.53 -13.98 -7.15
CA ASN A 194 9.56 -12.96 -7.03
C ASN A 194 10.74 -13.42 -6.17
N TRP A 195 11.96 -13.17 -6.63
CA TRP A 195 13.20 -13.42 -5.90
C TRP A 195 13.89 -12.09 -5.68
N ILE A 196 13.87 -11.57 -4.45
CA ILE A 196 14.35 -10.23 -4.13
C ILE A 196 15.67 -10.33 -3.37
N SER A 197 16.75 -9.90 -4.00
CA SER A 197 18.10 -10.01 -3.45
C SER A 197 18.94 -8.75 -3.61
N ASP A 198 19.78 -8.49 -2.61
CA ASP A 198 20.80 -7.44 -2.66
C ASP A 198 22.10 -7.89 -3.36
N SER A 199 22.16 -9.14 -3.84
CA SER A 199 23.31 -9.68 -4.57
C SER A 199 23.07 -9.69 -6.08
N SER A 200 24.01 -9.10 -6.83
CA SER A 200 23.92 -8.86 -8.28
C SER A 200 24.28 -10.07 -9.15
N SER A 201 24.16 -11.30 -8.66
CA SER A 201 24.48 -12.49 -9.45
C SER A 201 23.19 -13.02 -10.08
N PRO A 202 22.88 -12.67 -11.34
CA PRO A 202 21.65 -13.10 -11.97
C PRO A 202 21.63 -14.63 -12.12
N VAL A 203 20.45 -15.21 -11.94
CA VAL A 203 20.20 -16.60 -12.32
C VAL A 203 19.94 -16.62 -13.82
N GLU A 204 20.79 -17.31 -14.59
CA GLU A 204 20.56 -17.47 -16.02
C GLU A 204 19.17 -18.08 -16.27
N SER A 205 18.46 -17.62 -17.30
CA SER A 205 17.11 -18.03 -17.72
C SER A 205 15.91 -17.46 -16.94
N VAL A 206 16.15 -16.50 -16.03
CA VAL A 206 15.10 -15.80 -15.28
C VAL A 206 15.05 -14.33 -15.72
N GLU A 207 13.84 -13.77 -15.82
CA GLU A 207 13.68 -12.32 -16.06
C GLU A 207 14.32 -11.56 -14.90
N THR A 208 15.19 -10.59 -15.19
CA THR A 208 15.95 -9.85 -14.18
C THR A 208 15.60 -8.37 -14.25
N HIS A 209 15.25 -7.79 -13.10
CA HIS A 209 15.07 -6.36 -12.90
C HIS A 209 16.17 -5.85 -11.98
N ASP A 210 16.89 -4.84 -12.44
CA ASP A 210 17.89 -4.12 -11.64
C ASP A 210 17.29 -2.83 -11.10
N GLN A 211 17.50 -2.59 -9.81
CA GLN A 211 17.00 -1.40 -9.12
C GLN A 211 18.08 -0.86 -8.19
N ASP A 212 18.36 0.43 -8.29
CA ASP A 212 19.41 1.10 -7.51
C ASP A 212 18.97 1.50 -6.10
N HIS A 213 17.75 1.12 -5.71
CA HIS A 213 17.17 1.36 -4.40
C HIS A 213 16.49 0.13 -3.80
N ASN A 214 16.15 0.23 -2.52
CA ASN A 214 15.85 -0.92 -1.69
C ASN A 214 14.40 -1.34 -1.53
N THR A 215 13.47 -0.79 -2.32
CA THR A 215 12.03 -0.95 -2.09
C THR A 215 11.39 -1.63 -3.30
N VAL A 216 10.66 -2.72 -3.09
CA VAL A 216 9.92 -3.43 -4.14
C VAL A 216 8.45 -3.51 -3.73
N ALA A 217 7.55 -3.29 -4.68
CA ALA A 217 6.13 -3.58 -4.51
C ALA A 217 5.88 -5.07 -4.75
N VAL A 218 5.13 -5.71 -3.86
CA VAL A 218 4.68 -7.09 -4.05
C VAL A 218 3.18 -7.14 -3.84
N SER A 219 2.48 -7.86 -4.70
CA SER A 219 1.02 -8.02 -4.63
C SER A 219 0.66 -9.48 -4.84
N MET A 220 -0.53 -9.86 -4.37
CA MET A 220 -1.02 -11.24 -4.46
C MET A 220 -1.17 -11.64 -5.92
N THR A 221 -0.67 -12.83 -6.25
CA THR A 221 -0.91 -13.40 -7.57
C THR A 221 -2.27 -14.11 -7.59
N THR A 222 -3.22 -13.63 -8.39
CA THR A 222 -4.44 -14.41 -8.65
C THR A 222 -4.08 -15.66 -9.46
N GLN A 223 -4.40 -16.84 -8.92
CA GLN A 223 -4.11 -18.17 -9.48
C GLN A 223 -4.65 -18.43 -10.91
N ASP A 224 -5.36 -17.48 -11.52
CA ASP A 224 -5.99 -17.63 -12.84
C ASP A 224 -5.04 -17.45 -14.03
N LEU A 225 -3.77 -17.11 -13.81
CA LEU A 225 -2.77 -17.12 -14.87
C LEU A 225 -2.33 -18.56 -15.16
N LYS A 226 -3.06 -19.24 -16.05
CA LYS A 226 -2.68 -20.50 -16.71
C LYS A 226 -1.41 -20.43 -17.56
N SER A 227 -0.69 -19.31 -17.55
CA SER A 227 0.68 -19.22 -18.06
C SER A 227 1.63 -19.63 -16.95
N GLU A 228 2.58 -20.53 -17.25
CA GLU A 228 3.71 -20.82 -16.36
C GLU A 228 4.24 -19.52 -15.75
N SER A 229 4.05 -19.33 -14.44
CA SER A 229 4.50 -18.14 -13.74
C SER A 229 6.00 -18.04 -13.96
N THR A 230 6.43 -17.07 -14.76
CA THR A 230 7.85 -16.86 -15.02
C THR A 230 8.40 -16.22 -13.77
N ALA A 231 9.33 -16.92 -13.10
CA ALA A 231 10.03 -16.35 -11.97
C ALA A 231 10.69 -15.03 -12.38
N VAL A 232 10.66 -14.05 -11.48
CA VAL A 232 11.26 -12.73 -11.67
C VAL A 232 12.33 -12.54 -10.60
N TRP A 233 13.52 -12.12 -11.03
CA TRP A 233 14.66 -11.85 -10.18
C TRP A 233 14.87 -10.34 -10.03
N TRP A 234 14.81 -9.85 -8.80
CA TRP A 234 15.03 -8.44 -8.46
C TRP A 234 16.40 -8.29 -7.83
N ASN A 235 17.32 -7.65 -8.55
CA ASN A 235 18.61 -7.18 -8.03
C ASN A 235 18.41 -5.76 -7.50
N ILE A 236 18.36 -5.63 -6.18
CA ILE A 236 18.09 -4.34 -5.52
C ILE A 236 19.32 -3.83 -4.77
N SER A 237 19.42 -2.52 -4.61
CA SER A 237 20.35 -1.92 -3.64
C SER A 237 19.82 -2.03 -2.22
N THR A 238 20.68 -1.90 -1.21
CA THR A 238 20.23 -1.70 0.19
C THR A 238 20.01 -0.23 0.53
N GLN A 239 20.29 0.69 -0.40
CA GLN A 239 20.11 2.12 -0.21
C GLN A 239 18.65 2.53 -0.49
N PRO A 240 18.04 3.37 0.36
CA PRO A 240 16.71 3.91 0.09
C PRO A 240 16.73 4.88 -1.09
N TRP A 241 15.67 4.84 -1.90
CA TRP A 241 15.49 5.78 -2.99
C TRP A 241 15.41 7.20 -2.43
N GLN A 242 16.16 8.12 -3.03
CA GLN A 242 16.17 9.53 -2.65
C GLN A 242 15.27 10.30 -3.60
N MET A 243 14.14 10.78 -3.08
CA MET A 243 13.23 11.62 -3.85
C MET A 243 13.95 12.91 -4.29
N PRO A 244 13.87 13.29 -5.58
CA PRO A 244 14.47 14.55 -6.05
C PRO A 244 13.96 15.75 -5.26
N GLU A 245 14.85 16.67 -4.85
CA GLU A 245 14.55 17.77 -3.92
C GLU A 245 13.31 18.60 -4.31
N ALA A 246 13.14 18.88 -5.60
CA ALA A 246 11.99 19.64 -6.09
C ALA A 246 10.66 18.87 -5.91
N MET A 247 10.68 17.54 -6.10
CA MET A 247 9.54 16.66 -5.88
C MET A 247 9.28 16.51 -4.38
N ASP A 248 10.32 16.30 -3.58
CA ASP A 248 10.22 16.13 -2.12
C ASP A 248 9.57 17.33 -1.43
N ARG A 249 9.98 18.55 -1.78
CA ARG A 249 9.34 19.77 -1.25
C ARG A 249 7.83 19.81 -1.51
N MET A 250 7.39 19.30 -2.66
CA MET A 250 5.97 19.32 -3.03
C MET A 250 5.18 18.21 -2.32
N PHE A 251 5.78 17.03 -2.14
CA PHE A 251 5.19 15.99 -1.30
C PHE A 251 5.07 16.48 0.15
N ILE A 252 6.10 17.10 0.71
CA ILE A 252 6.07 17.68 2.07
C ILE A 252 4.93 18.69 2.22
N ALA A 253 4.71 19.56 1.22
CA ALA A 253 3.60 20.52 1.25
C ALA A 253 2.22 19.83 1.27
N MET A 254 2.02 18.84 0.40
CA MET A 254 0.81 18.02 0.36
C MET A 254 0.58 17.27 1.70
N GLU A 255 1.63 16.63 2.21
CA GLU A 255 1.62 15.86 3.47
C GLU A 255 1.33 16.76 4.68
N SER A 256 1.89 17.96 4.70
CA SER A 256 1.59 18.96 5.73
C SER A 256 0.12 19.37 5.69
N SER A 257 -0.45 19.62 4.50
CA SER A 257 -1.88 19.92 4.37
C SER A 257 -2.76 18.77 4.87
N CYS A 258 -2.42 17.53 4.48
CA CYS A 258 -3.08 16.32 4.99
C CYS A 258 -2.96 16.20 6.52
N SER A 259 -1.79 16.46 7.10
CA SER A 259 -1.58 16.43 8.55
C SER A 259 -2.42 17.48 9.30
N GLU A 260 -2.54 18.70 8.77
CA GLU A 260 -3.42 19.71 9.37
C GLU A 260 -4.90 19.30 9.30
N SER A 261 -5.33 18.72 8.18
CA SER A 261 -6.67 18.12 8.07
C SER A 261 -6.87 17.03 9.12
N GLN A 262 -5.92 16.10 9.27
CA GLN A 262 -5.98 15.01 10.24
C GLN A 262 -6.23 15.52 11.66
N LYS A 263 -5.57 16.62 12.08
CA LYS A 263 -5.77 17.22 13.41
C LYS A 263 -7.22 17.67 13.63
N VAL A 264 -7.88 18.21 12.60
CA VAL A 264 -9.28 18.63 12.67
C VAL A 264 -10.20 17.43 12.80
N PHE A 265 -10.04 16.43 11.92
CA PHE A 265 -10.91 15.26 11.90
C PHE A 265 -10.69 14.34 13.11
N ALA A 266 -9.45 14.17 13.58
CA ALA A 266 -9.14 13.33 14.73
C ALA A 266 -9.88 13.72 16.02
N ALA A 267 -10.30 14.99 16.12
CA ALA A 267 -11.03 15.51 17.27
C ALA A 267 -12.55 15.29 17.22
N LEU A 268 -13.07 14.65 16.16
CA LEU A 268 -14.49 14.43 15.94
C LEU A 268 -14.95 13.05 16.44
N THR A 269 -16.09 13.03 17.12
CA THR A 269 -16.76 11.78 17.52
C THR A 269 -17.37 11.09 16.29
N THR A 270 -17.74 9.82 16.43
CA THR A 270 -18.45 9.08 15.36
C THR A 270 -19.74 9.79 14.94
N GLU A 271 -20.52 10.32 15.90
CA GLU A 271 -21.74 11.08 15.62
C GLU A 271 -21.44 12.37 14.83
N GLN A 272 -20.40 13.10 15.23
CA GLN A 272 -19.96 14.30 14.49
C GLN A 272 -19.47 13.96 13.07
N MET A 273 -18.76 12.84 12.89
CA MET A 273 -18.34 12.38 11.57
C MET A 273 -19.54 12.08 10.66
N ASN A 274 -20.60 11.51 11.23
CA ASN A 274 -21.83 11.15 10.53
C ASN A 274 -22.87 12.28 10.46
N PHE A 275 -22.57 13.49 10.94
CA PHE A 275 -23.52 14.59 10.92
C PHE A 275 -23.96 14.92 9.49
N GLU A 276 -25.27 14.82 9.25
CA GLU A 276 -25.93 15.15 7.98
C GLU A 276 -26.49 16.58 8.02
N PRO A 277 -25.84 17.56 7.34
CA PRO A 277 -26.27 18.95 7.38
C PRO A 277 -27.61 19.16 6.65
N ALA A 278 -28.57 19.83 7.32
CA ALA A 278 -29.88 20.16 6.73
C ALA A 278 -29.80 21.08 5.49
N ASN A 279 -28.67 21.76 5.27
CA ASN A 279 -28.45 22.59 4.09
C ASN A 279 -28.01 21.79 2.84
N GLY A 280 -27.98 20.46 2.93
CA GLY A 280 -27.65 19.57 1.81
C GLY A 280 -26.16 19.51 1.44
N THR A 281 -25.28 20.07 2.27
CA THR A 281 -23.82 19.89 2.09
C THR A 281 -23.39 18.49 2.54
N HIS A 282 -22.26 18.00 2.02
CA HIS A 282 -21.71 16.69 2.38
C HIS A 282 -21.39 16.56 3.87
N THR A 283 -21.40 15.35 4.42
CA THR A 283 -21.03 15.09 5.84
C THR A 283 -19.53 15.31 6.08
N PRO A 284 -19.07 15.46 7.33
CA PRO A 284 -17.64 15.43 7.64
C PRO A 284 -16.94 14.16 7.15
N ARG A 285 -17.55 12.97 7.34
CA ARG A 285 -17.00 11.70 6.84
C ARG A 285 -16.83 11.68 5.33
N TRP A 286 -17.84 12.13 4.58
CA TRP A 286 -17.72 12.25 3.12
C TRP A 286 -16.52 13.08 2.71
N ASN A 287 -16.25 14.20 3.42
CA ASN A 287 -15.11 15.05 3.10
C ASN A 287 -13.78 14.32 3.33
N VAL A 288 -13.65 13.50 4.38
CA VAL A 288 -12.45 12.67 4.59
C VAL A 288 -12.31 11.64 3.49
N GLU A 289 -13.34 10.82 3.28
CA GLU A 289 -13.33 9.75 2.28
C GLU A 289 -13.06 10.30 0.87
N HIS A 290 -13.61 11.47 0.54
CA HIS A 290 -13.35 12.14 -0.73
C HIS A 290 -11.90 12.64 -0.87
N MET A 291 -11.36 13.27 0.18
CA MET A 291 -9.97 13.76 0.15
C MET A 291 -8.98 12.60 -0.05
N MET A 292 -9.07 11.59 0.80
CA MET A 292 -8.18 10.43 0.75
C MET A 292 -8.42 9.58 -0.51
N GLY A 293 -9.69 9.36 -0.91
CA GLY A 293 -10.03 8.59 -2.09
C GLY A 293 -9.55 9.21 -3.41
N ARG A 294 -9.52 10.55 -3.52
CA ARG A 294 -8.95 11.23 -4.69
C ARG A 294 -7.43 11.13 -4.74
N GLN A 295 -6.77 11.30 -3.60
CA GLN A 295 -5.32 11.14 -3.53
C GLN A 295 -4.93 9.71 -3.93
N LEU A 296 -5.55 8.71 -3.29
CA LEU A 296 -5.27 7.30 -3.56
C LEU A 296 -5.41 6.97 -5.05
N LEU A 297 -6.54 7.33 -5.66
CA LEU A 297 -6.81 7.08 -7.08
C LEU A 297 -5.77 7.71 -8.00
N PHE A 298 -5.43 8.99 -7.80
CA PHE A 298 -4.51 9.67 -8.71
C PHE A 298 -3.09 9.10 -8.63
N PHE A 299 -2.62 8.75 -7.43
CA PHE A 299 -1.29 8.16 -7.28
C PHE A 299 -1.25 6.71 -7.75
N SER A 300 -2.26 5.89 -7.40
CA SER A 300 -2.31 4.50 -7.85
C SER A 300 -2.39 4.38 -9.37
N GLN A 301 -3.06 5.32 -10.07
CA GLN A 301 -3.07 5.35 -11.54
C GLN A 301 -1.67 5.58 -12.14
N MET A 302 -0.88 6.49 -11.57
CA MET A 302 0.48 6.74 -12.06
C MET A 302 1.41 5.56 -11.74
N TYR A 303 1.24 4.96 -10.57
CA TYR A 303 2.05 3.82 -10.13
C TYR A 303 1.74 2.57 -10.95
N HIS A 304 0.46 2.26 -11.18
CA HIS A 304 0.03 1.13 -12.01
C HIS A 304 0.62 1.17 -13.43
N GLU A 305 0.74 2.36 -14.03
CA GLU A 305 1.32 2.51 -15.37
C GLU A 305 2.82 2.26 -15.41
N SER A 306 3.50 2.37 -14.27
CA SER A 306 4.93 2.09 -14.13
C SER A 306 5.19 0.65 -13.68
N ASP A 307 4.30 0.13 -12.83
CA ASP A 307 4.35 -1.21 -12.26
C ASP A 307 2.90 -1.71 -12.03
N ASP A 308 2.48 -2.67 -12.86
CA ASP A 308 1.11 -3.18 -12.85
C ASP A 308 0.77 -4.05 -11.63
N SER A 309 1.77 -4.39 -10.80
CA SER A 309 1.55 -4.99 -9.49
C SER A 309 0.84 -4.02 -8.53
N ILE A 310 0.95 -2.71 -8.75
CA ILE A 310 0.16 -1.72 -8.01
C ILE A 310 -1.23 -1.61 -8.67
N PRO A 311 -2.32 -2.06 -8.03
CA PRO A 311 -3.65 -1.91 -8.60
C PRO A 311 -4.09 -0.44 -8.65
N VAL A 312 -4.98 -0.11 -9.58
CA VAL A 312 -5.69 1.17 -9.55
C VAL A 312 -6.75 1.11 -8.45
N MET A 313 -6.59 1.91 -7.40
CA MET A 313 -7.44 1.89 -6.21
C MET A 313 -8.39 3.08 -6.21
N ASP A 314 -9.70 2.82 -6.24
CA ASP A 314 -10.74 3.86 -6.19
C ASP A 314 -11.61 3.71 -4.94
N LEU A 315 -11.28 4.48 -3.90
CA LEU A 315 -12.08 4.60 -2.67
C LEU A 315 -12.94 5.88 -2.64
N ASN A 316 -13.24 6.48 -3.81
CA ASN A 316 -14.03 7.70 -3.83
C ASN A 316 -15.49 7.42 -3.43
N PRO A 317 -16.06 8.20 -2.50
CA PRO A 317 -17.48 8.10 -2.20
C PRO A 317 -18.33 8.60 -3.37
N ALA A 318 -19.58 8.14 -3.43
CA ALA A 318 -20.57 8.70 -4.35
C ALA A 318 -20.67 10.23 -4.17
N GLN A 319 -20.71 10.97 -5.28
CA GLN A 319 -20.57 12.44 -5.25
C GLN A 319 -21.82 13.14 -4.71
N MET A 320 -23.01 12.59 -4.93
CA MET A 320 -24.25 13.24 -4.53
C MET A 320 -24.63 12.83 -3.10
N PRO A 321 -24.95 13.77 -2.20
CA PRO A 321 -25.29 13.44 -0.81
C PRO A 321 -26.36 12.37 -0.64
N PRO A 322 -27.45 12.33 -1.45
CA PRO A 322 -28.46 11.27 -1.34
C PRO A 322 -27.97 9.87 -1.72
N ASP A 323 -26.93 9.77 -2.55
CA ASP A 323 -26.37 8.50 -3.02
C ASP A 323 -25.24 8.00 -2.12
N TYR A 324 -24.79 8.84 -1.20
CA TYR A 324 -23.66 8.55 -0.33
C TYR A 324 -24.05 7.57 0.79
N LYS A 325 -23.19 6.57 0.98
CA LYS A 325 -23.24 5.66 2.12
C LYS A 325 -21.86 5.69 2.78
N PHE A 326 -21.83 5.82 4.10
CA PHE A 326 -20.58 5.75 4.86
C PHE A 326 -19.88 4.43 4.57
N ALA A 327 -18.59 4.48 4.23
CA ALA A 327 -17.81 3.26 4.05
C ALA A 327 -17.62 2.55 5.40
N ASN A 328 -17.41 3.32 6.46
CA ASN A 328 -17.22 2.82 7.83
C ASN A 328 -17.99 3.68 8.84
N ALA A 329 -19.29 3.43 9.01
CA ALA A 329 -20.16 4.30 9.81
C ALA A 329 -19.78 4.39 11.31
N ASP A 330 -19.09 3.40 11.84
CA ASP A 330 -18.69 3.26 13.24
C ASP A 330 -17.31 3.89 13.55
N TRP A 331 -16.53 4.22 12.53
CA TRP A 331 -15.21 4.83 12.71
C TRP A 331 -15.31 6.21 13.33
N THR A 332 -14.48 6.46 14.33
CA THR A 332 -14.27 7.79 14.91
C THR A 332 -13.51 8.67 13.92
N GLY A 333 -13.51 10.00 14.17
CA GLY A 333 -12.68 10.90 13.39
C GLY A 333 -11.18 10.61 13.50
N ALA A 334 -10.74 10.00 14.61
CA ALA A 334 -9.36 9.55 14.79
C ALA A 334 -8.98 8.39 13.85
N GLU A 335 -9.88 7.44 13.63
CA GLU A 335 -9.66 6.35 12.66
C GLU A 335 -9.66 6.87 11.21
N GLU A 336 -10.57 7.77 10.87
CA GLU A 336 -10.62 8.43 9.56
C GLU A 336 -9.36 9.27 9.29
N ALA A 337 -8.86 10.00 10.30
CA ALA A 337 -7.59 10.70 10.20
C ALA A 337 -6.40 9.75 10.00
N ARG A 338 -6.43 8.56 10.62
CA ARG A 338 -5.42 7.52 10.33
C ARG A 338 -5.51 7.01 8.90
N GLN A 339 -6.72 6.86 8.35
CA GLN A 339 -6.89 6.47 6.95
C GLN A 339 -6.31 7.50 5.99
N MET A 340 -6.51 8.79 6.26
CA MET A 340 -5.85 9.87 5.50
C MET A 340 -4.32 9.74 5.56
N LYS A 341 -3.76 9.46 6.74
CA LYS A 341 -2.31 9.23 6.89
C LYS A 341 -1.85 8.02 6.08
N ARG A 342 -2.59 6.90 6.12
CA ARG A 342 -2.25 5.67 5.36
C ARG A 342 -2.18 5.95 3.86
N VAL A 343 -3.14 6.68 3.30
CA VAL A 343 -3.12 7.09 1.89
C VAL A 343 -1.94 8.02 1.60
N SER A 344 -1.63 8.95 2.50
CA SER A 344 -0.46 9.82 2.34
C SER A 344 0.86 9.03 2.38
N ASP A 345 0.96 8.07 3.30
CA ASP A 345 2.10 7.18 3.41
C ASP A 345 2.22 6.29 2.16
N PHE A 346 1.11 5.78 1.61
CA PHE A 346 1.09 5.06 0.34
C PHE A 346 1.66 5.90 -0.80
N SER A 347 1.19 7.15 -0.94
CA SER A 347 1.71 8.06 -1.96
C SER A 347 3.22 8.23 -1.84
N ARG A 348 3.78 8.42 -0.64
CA ARG A 348 5.23 8.55 -0.48
C ARG A 348 5.99 7.24 -0.64
N ARG A 349 5.46 6.13 -0.11
CA ARG A 349 6.11 4.82 -0.07
C ARG A 349 6.48 4.30 -1.46
N PHE A 350 5.60 4.52 -2.44
CA PHE A 350 5.78 4.09 -3.83
C PHE A 350 6.19 5.21 -4.78
N ALA A 351 6.58 6.39 -4.25
CA ALA A 351 6.99 7.51 -5.09
C ALA A 351 8.27 7.24 -5.90
N TYR A 352 9.03 6.19 -5.58
CA TYR A 352 10.16 5.74 -6.40
C TYR A 352 9.72 5.34 -7.82
N LEU A 353 8.46 4.96 -8.02
CA LEU A 353 7.90 4.68 -9.36
C LEU A 353 7.77 5.95 -10.22
N LEU A 354 8.04 7.13 -9.63
CA LEU A 354 8.15 8.40 -10.35
C LEU A 354 9.60 8.76 -10.68
N ASP A 355 10.54 7.84 -10.48
CA ASP A 355 11.94 8.08 -10.81
C ASP A 355 12.11 8.42 -12.31
N GLY A 356 13.06 9.31 -12.60
CA GLY A 356 13.26 9.85 -13.94
C GLY A 356 12.28 10.97 -14.36
N TYR A 357 11.20 11.23 -13.62
CA TYR A 357 10.29 12.36 -13.89
C TYR A 357 10.66 13.61 -13.07
N SER A 358 10.68 14.77 -13.73
CA SER A 358 10.70 16.06 -13.06
C SER A 358 9.29 16.51 -12.68
N VAL A 359 9.18 17.45 -11.74
CA VAL A 359 7.87 18.02 -11.35
C VAL A 359 7.13 18.73 -12.49
N ASN A 360 7.82 19.10 -13.58
CA ASN A 360 7.19 19.75 -14.73
C ASN A 360 6.77 18.76 -15.83
N ASP A 361 7.05 17.47 -15.66
CA ASP A 361 6.70 16.45 -16.65
C ASP A 361 5.27 15.95 -16.44
N LYS A 362 4.67 15.48 -17.53
CA LYS A 362 3.43 14.72 -17.50
C LYS A 362 3.75 13.26 -17.23
N VAL A 363 3.31 12.75 -16.09
CA VAL A 363 3.46 11.33 -15.73
C VAL A 363 2.36 10.50 -16.42
N PRO A 364 2.68 9.32 -16.99
CA PRO A 364 1.69 8.35 -17.45
C PRO A 364 0.63 8.04 -16.38
N GLY A 365 -0.60 7.69 -16.82
CA GLY A 365 -1.74 7.50 -15.91
C GLY A 365 -2.33 8.78 -15.32
N SER A 366 -1.58 9.88 -15.29
CA SER A 366 -2.07 11.16 -14.77
C SER A 366 -2.94 11.90 -15.79
N ARG A 367 -4.11 12.34 -15.36
CA ARG A 367 -4.95 13.29 -16.10
C ARG A 367 -4.45 14.74 -16.02
N TRP A 368 -3.51 15.03 -15.12
CA TRP A 368 -2.99 16.37 -14.89
C TRP A 368 -1.90 16.71 -15.92
N PRO A 369 -1.73 17.99 -16.29
CA PRO A 369 -0.74 18.37 -17.29
C PRO A 369 0.70 18.17 -16.79
N THR A 370 0.93 18.27 -15.48
CA THR A 370 2.24 18.04 -14.85
C THR A 370 2.08 17.43 -13.45
N LEU A 371 3.13 16.77 -12.95
CA LEU A 371 3.17 16.29 -11.56
C LEU A 371 3.00 17.43 -10.55
N LYS A 372 3.61 18.59 -10.82
CA LYS A 372 3.43 19.82 -10.04
C LYS A 372 1.98 20.25 -9.95
N ALA A 373 1.22 20.16 -11.05
CA ALA A 373 -0.19 20.53 -11.07
C ALA A 373 -1.03 19.60 -10.18
N LEU A 374 -0.75 18.29 -10.20
CA LEU A 374 -1.38 17.32 -9.31
C LEU A 374 -1.04 17.61 -7.84
N LEU A 375 0.24 17.74 -7.49
CA LEU A 375 0.66 17.94 -6.09
C LEU A 375 0.10 19.24 -5.49
N ASN A 376 0.13 20.34 -6.25
CA ASN A 376 -0.53 21.60 -5.85
C ASN A 376 -2.06 21.45 -5.72
N GLN A 377 -2.69 20.61 -6.55
CA GLN A 377 -4.11 20.35 -6.39
C GLN A 377 -4.39 19.60 -5.09
N MET A 378 -3.60 18.56 -4.77
CA MET A 378 -3.79 17.76 -3.56
C MET A 378 -3.56 18.59 -2.29
N GLU A 379 -2.53 19.44 -2.26
CA GLU A 379 -2.31 20.39 -1.17
C GLU A 379 -3.56 21.27 -0.91
N ARG A 380 -4.09 21.91 -1.97
CA ARG A 380 -5.28 22.77 -1.84
C ARG A 380 -6.54 21.99 -1.49
N HIS A 381 -6.72 20.81 -2.08
CA HIS A 381 -7.87 19.95 -1.88
C HIS A 381 -8.11 19.63 -0.40
N TYR A 382 -7.05 19.26 0.33
CA TYR A 382 -7.13 19.05 1.78
C TYR A 382 -7.59 20.31 2.53
N SER A 383 -6.98 21.46 2.23
CA SER A 383 -7.31 22.71 2.92
C SER A 383 -8.76 23.17 2.68
N GLU A 384 -9.26 23.06 1.44
CA GLU A 384 -10.61 23.49 1.05
C GLU A 384 -11.69 22.64 1.73
N HIS A 385 -11.56 21.31 1.67
CA HIS A 385 -12.53 20.39 2.29
C HIS A 385 -12.47 20.45 3.82
N THR A 386 -11.31 20.68 4.41
CA THR A 386 -11.16 20.90 5.86
C THR A 386 -11.88 22.16 6.31
N ALA A 387 -11.67 23.29 5.61
CA ALA A 387 -12.37 24.53 5.90
C ALA A 387 -13.90 24.37 5.77
N ASN A 388 -14.35 23.61 4.76
CA ASN A 388 -15.77 23.30 4.60
C ASN A 388 -16.34 22.42 5.71
N THR A 389 -15.53 21.54 6.31
CA THR A 389 -15.94 20.78 7.51
C THR A 389 -16.01 21.66 8.74
N GLN A 390 -15.02 22.52 8.98
CA GLN A 390 -15.03 23.42 10.14
C GLN A 390 -16.25 24.35 10.17
N LYS A 391 -16.72 24.81 9.00
CA LYS A 391 -17.96 25.60 8.89
C LYS A 391 -19.19 24.84 9.42
N LYS A 392 -19.19 23.50 9.40
CA LYS A 392 -20.31 22.67 9.87
C LYS A 392 -20.46 22.70 11.38
N PHE A 393 -19.39 22.98 12.12
CA PHE A 393 -19.40 23.03 13.58
C PHE A 393 -20.31 24.16 14.12
N LEU A 394 -20.70 25.09 13.25
CA LEU A 394 -21.59 26.21 13.55
C LEU A 394 -23.02 26.00 13.03
N LEU A 395 -23.30 24.87 12.38
CA LEU A 395 -24.63 24.61 11.82
C LEU A 395 -25.61 24.16 12.91
N PRO A 396 -26.90 24.51 12.78
CA PRO A 396 -27.94 23.98 13.65
C PRO A 396 -27.95 22.44 13.62
N GLY A 397 -28.05 21.83 14.80
CA GLY A 397 -28.06 20.37 14.95
C GLY A 397 -26.67 19.73 15.00
N TRP A 398 -25.58 20.50 14.98
CA TRP A 398 -24.24 19.94 15.18
C TRP A 398 -24.15 19.17 16.51
N PRO A 399 -23.72 17.88 16.50
CA PRO A 399 -23.69 17.08 17.72
C PRO A 399 -22.71 17.61 18.77
N SER A 400 -23.09 17.55 20.04
CA SER A 400 -22.20 17.88 21.17
C SER A 400 -21.05 16.89 21.27
N LYS A 401 -19.91 17.34 21.82
CA LYS A 401 -18.88 16.42 22.31
C LYS A 401 -19.37 15.92 23.67
N GLU A 402 -19.68 14.63 23.78
CA GLU A 402 -19.93 13.98 25.07
C GLU A 402 -18.65 13.94 25.91
#